data_AF-A0A918TF57-F1
#
_entry.id   AF-A0A918TF57-F1
#
_cell.length_a   1.000
_cell.length_b   1.000
_cell.length_c   1.000
_cell.angle_alpha   90.00
_cell.angle_beta   90.00
_cell.angle_gamma   90.00
#
_symmetry.space_group_name_H-M   'P 1'
#
loop_
_entity.id
_entity.type
_entity.pdbx_description
1 polymer ?
#
loop_
_entity_poly.entity_id
_entity_poly.type
_entity_poly.pdbx_seq_one_letter_code
_entity_poly.pdbx_strand_id
1 'polypeptide(L)'
;MAKKKDTTTYVDTKAAPTFTKGTIYIGMNETLEVLPQTQAKRRARAESRGLLFLPVTIAVSLLVGGLAYAAVRFGRFRFMAEQGLPPETDTTIWLQNGGAAALLALVLAMVLGLRSPFRLLCVLGGVALAMAGFHNLVHLYPDTFAQVFSPEWVSRVRLSAPNESWLYMGEFKPF
;
A
#
# COMPACT_ATOMS: atom_id res chain seq x y z
N MET A 1 -40.29 -37.59 -69.53
CA MET A 1 -40.52 -36.22 -68.99
C MET A 1 -41.79 -36.24 -68.14
N ALA A 2 -41.67 -36.16 -66.82
CA ALA A 2 -42.82 -35.98 -65.92
C ALA A 2 -42.40 -35.19 -64.68
N LYS A 3 -43.28 -34.27 -64.30
CA LYS A 3 -43.14 -33.11 -63.41
C LYS A 3 -42.88 -33.47 -61.94
N LYS A 4 -42.05 -32.62 -61.33
CA LYS A 4 -41.82 -32.40 -59.89
C LYS A 4 -43.15 -32.15 -59.15
N LYS A 5 -43.38 -32.82 -58.01
CA LYS A 5 -44.41 -32.46 -57.01
C LYS A 5 -43.71 -32.13 -55.69
N ASP A 6 -43.75 -30.87 -55.33
CA ASP A 6 -43.31 -30.36 -54.03
C ASP A 6 -44.26 -30.88 -52.94
N THR A 7 -43.70 -31.50 -51.91
CA THR A 7 -44.44 -31.91 -50.71
C THR A 7 -44.00 -31.02 -49.56
N THR A 8 -44.81 -30.00 -49.29
CA THR A 8 -44.68 -29.10 -48.16
C THR A 8 -45.07 -29.85 -46.88
N THR A 9 -44.10 -30.13 -46.00
CA THR A 9 -44.38 -30.62 -44.65
C THR A 9 -44.56 -29.43 -43.71
N TYR A 10 -45.77 -29.26 -43.19
CA TYR A 10 -46.05 -28.36 -42.07
C TYR A 10 -45.38 -28.92 -40.80
N VAL A 11 -44.44 -28.17 -40.22
CA VAL A 11 -43.90 -28.45 -38.88
C VAL A 11 -44.63 -27.55 -37.89
N ASP A 12 -45.35 -28.21 -36.98
CA ASP A 12 -46.05 -27.65 -35.83
C ASP A 12 -45.10 -26.82 -34.94
N THR A 13 -45.39 -25.53 -34.81
CA THR A 13 -44.61 -24.57 -34.03
C THR A 13 -45.01 -24.57 -32.56
N LYS A 14 -44.44 -25.46 -31.72
CA LYS A 14 -44.35 -25.24 -30.26
C LYS A 14 -43.15 -25.94 -29.62
N ALA A 15 -41.99 -25.29 -29.66
CA ALA A 15 -41.02 -25.22 -28.56
C ALA A 15 -39.96 -24.16 -28.91
N ALA A 16 -39.95 -23.05 -28.19
CA ALA A 16 -39.10 -21.91 -28.44
C ALA A 16 -37.61 -22.22 -28.22
N PRO A 17 -36.70 -22.01 -29.20
CA PRO A 17 -35.29 -21.92 -28.92
C PRO A 17 -34.98 -20.55 -28.32
N THR A 18 -34.55 -20.52 -27.07
CA THR A 18 -34.08 -19.30 -26.40
C THR A 18 -32.75 -18.87 -27.02
N PHE A 19 -32.80 -18.05 -28.06
CA PHE A 19 -31.62 -17.31 -28.53
C PHE A 19 -31.39 -16.11 -27.60
N THR A 20 -30.26 -16.10 -26.89
CA THR A 20 -29.63 -14.84 -26.47
C THR A 20 -28.32 -14.68 -27.23
N LYS A 21 -28.23 -13.61 -28.01
CA LYS A 21 -27.18 -13.27 -28.98
C LYS A 21 -25.78 -13.28 -28.37
N GLY A 22 -24.84 -13.89 -29.09
CA GLY A 22 -23.40 -13.69 -28.95
C GLY A 22 -22.67 -14.28 -30.14
N THR A 23 -22.49 -13.50 -31.21
CA THR A 23 -21.59 -13.88 -32.31
C THR A 23 -20.16 -13.70 -31.81
N ILE A 24 -19.48 -14.81 -31.57
CA ILE A 24 -18.08 -14.82 -31.16
C ILE A 24 -17.23 -14.90 -32.43
N TYR A 25 -16.46 -13.85 -32.71
CA TYR A 25 -15.35 -13.90 -33.66
C TYR A 25 -14.10 -14.28 -32.89
N ILE A 26 -13.55 -15.48 -33.14
CA ILE A 26 -12.25 -15.88 -32.62
C ILE A 26 -11.37 -16.29 -33.80
N GLY A 27 -10.27 -15.56 -33.97
CA GLY A 27 -9.18 -15.95 -34.86
C GLY A 27 -8.63 -17.31 -34.45
N MET A 28 -8.34 -18.16 -35.44
CA MET A 28 -8.04 -19.59 -35.32
C MET A 28 -6.75 -19.95 -34.54
N ASN A 29 -6.23 -19.14 -33.62
CA ASN A 29 -4.97 -19.43 -32.92
C ASN A 29 -4.90 -19.04 -31.44
N GLU A 30 -6.03 -18.84 -30.76
CA GLU A 30 -6.01 -18.77 -29.29
C GLU A 30 -6.90 -19.86 -28.71
N THR A 31 -6.27 -20.93 -28.25
CA THR A 31 -6.90 -21.90 -27.36
C THR A 31 -7.37 -21.18 -26.11
N LEU A 32 -8.66 -20.81 -26.07
CA LEU A 32 -9.32 -20.43 -24.84
C LEU A 32 -9.30 -21.66 -23.92
N GLU A 33 -8.36 -21.66 -23.00
CA GLU A 33 -8.34 -22.61 -21.89
C GLU A 33 -9.57 -22.30 -21.02
N VAL A 34 -10.69 -22.96 -21.33
CA VAL A 34 -11.93 -22.87 -20.56
C VAL A 34 -11.63 -23.46 -19.18
N LEU A 35 -11.25 -22.58 -18.24
CA LEU A 35 -11.04 -22.98 -16.85
C LEU A 35 -12.33 -23.63 -16.35
N PRO A 36 -12.27 -24.87 -15.81
CA PRO A 36 -13.46 -25.53 -15.28
C PRO A 36 -14.12 -24.62 -14.24
N GLN A 37 -15.45 -24.47 -14.29
CA GLN A 37 -16.21 -23.49 -13.49
C GLN A 37 -15.91 -23.52 -11.97
N THR A 38 -15.43 -24.65 -11.46
CA THR A 38 -14.97 -24.83 -10.08
C THR A 38 -13.70 -24.03 -9.76
N GLN A 39 -12.77 -23.89 -10.71
CA GLN A 39 -11.56 -23.07 -10.57
C GLN A 39 -11.87 -21.57 -10.67
N ALA A 40 -12.78 -21.18 -11.57
CA ALA A 40 -13.24 -19.79 -11.67
C ALA A 40 -13.91 -19.31 -10.37
N LYS A 41 -14.77 -20.14 -9.76
CA LYS A 41 -15.39 -19.85 -8.45
C LYS A 41 -14.37 -19.79 -7.31
N ARG A 42 -13.33 -20.64 -7.31
CA ARG A 42 -12.26 -20.60 -6.31
C ARG A 42 -11.40 -19.34 -6.43
N ARG A 43 -11.08 -18.90 -7.65
CA ARG A 43 -10.37 -17.62 -7.90
C ARG A 43 -11.19 -16.41 -7.48
N ALA A 44 -12.46 -16.34 -7.88
CA ALA A 44 -13.36 -15.25 -7.46
C ALA A 44 -13.55 -15.18 -5.92
N ARG A 45 -13.57 -16.34 -5.24
CA ARG A 45 -13.65 -16.40 -3.78
C ARG A 45 -12.33 -16.04 -3.08
N ALA A 46 -11.19 -16.32 -3.71
CA ALA A 46 -9.87 -15.86 -3.24
C ALA A 46 -9.69 -14.35 -3.45
N GLU A 47 -10.17 -13.82 -4.58
CA GLU A 47 -10.13 -12.38 -4.91
C GLU A 47 -11.01 -11.56 -3.98
N SER A 48 -12.26 -11.97 -3.75
CA SER A 48 -13.18 -11.27 -2.83
C SER A 48 -12.69 -11.26 -1.38
N ARG A 49 -12.02 -12.34 -0.92
CA ARG A 49 -11.34 -12.36 0.38
C ARG A 49 -10.13 -11.45 0.39
N GLY A 50 -9.33 -11.42 -0.67
CA GLY A 50 -8.17 -10.52 -0.80
C GLY A 50 -8.54 -9.03 -0.73
N LEU A 51 -9.67 -8.64 -1.34
CA LEU A 51 -10.19 -7.27 -1.33
C LEU A 51 -10.66 -6.82 0.07
N LEU A 52 -11.29 -7.69 0.85
CA LEU A 52 -11.75 -7.37 2.20
C LEU A 52 -10.60 -7.08 3.18
N PHE A 53 -9.45 -7.74 3.00
CA PHE A 53 -8.26 -7.52 3.85
C PHE A 53 -7.33 -6.42 3.31
N LEU A 54 -7.57 -5.91 2.10
CA LEU A 54 -6.73 -4.89 1.49
C LEU A 54 -6.53 -3.64 2.37
N PRO A 55 -7.58 -2.97 2.91
CA PRO A 55 -7.37 -1.77 3.72
C PRO A 55 -6.57 -2.04 5.00
N VAL A 56 -6.80 -3.19 5.64
CA VAL A 56 -6.04 -3.61 6.82
C VAL A 56 -4.57 -3.82 6.45
N THR A 57 -4.29 -4.49 5.35
CA THR A 57 -2.91 -4.71 4.91
C THR A 57 -2.18 -3.42 4.52
N ILE A 58 -2.90 -2.44 3.97
CA ILE A 58 -2.36 -1.10 3.68
C ILE A 58 -2.02 -0.40 5.00
N ALA A 59 -2.96 -0.35 5.95
CA ALA A 59 -2.74 0.28 7.25
C ALA A 59 -1.56 -0.35 7.99
N VAL A 60 -1.48 -1.68 8.03
CA VAL A 60 -0.35 -2.40 8.63
C VAL A 60 0.96 -2.07 7.91
N SER A 61 0.97 -2.01 6.58
CA SER A 61 2.16 -1.66 5.81
C SER A 61 2.67 -0.26 6.14
N LEU A 62 1.77 0.73 6.18
CA LEU A 62 2.10 2.11 6.57
C LEU A 62 2.64 2.17 8.00
N LEU A 63 2.00 1.46 8.94
CA LEU A 63 2.43 1.41 10.34
C LEU A 63 3.82 0.79 10.48
N VAL A 64 4.13 -0.28 9.76
CA VAL A 64 5.48 -0.89 9.77
C VAL A 64 6.54 0.13 9.33
N GLY A 65 6.26 0.90 8.27
CA GLY A 65 7.15 1.98 7.83
C GLY A 65 7.32 3.07 8.88
N GLY A 66 6.21 3.57 9.44
CA GLY A 66 6.27 4.63 10.44
C GLY A 66 6.98 4.21 11.73
N LEU A 67 6.75 2.98 12.18
CA LEU A 67 7.44 2.42 13.35
C LEU A 67 8.93 2.20 13.10
N ALA A 68 9.32 1.81 11.89
CA ALA A 68 10.74 1.71 11.53
C ALA A 68 11.43 3.08 11.61
N TYR A 69 10.79 4.15 11.15
CA TYR A 69 11.32 5.51 11.30
C TYR A 69 11.46 5.92 12.78
N ALA A 70 10.42 5.68 13.59
CA ALA A 70 10.47 5.96 15.02
C ALA A 70 11.57 5.16 15.73
N ALA A 71 11.76 3.89 15.37
CA ALA A 71 12.81 3.03 15.92
C ALA A 71 14.20 3.54 15.57
N VAL A 72 14.43 3.99 14.32
CA VAL A 72 15.70 4.62 13.92
C VAL A 72 15.95 5.91 14.70
N ARG A 73 14.95 6.80 14.84
CA ARG A 73 15.09 8.02 15.64
C ARG A 73 15.39 7.71 17.10
N PHE A 74 14.70 6.74 17.69
CA PHE A 74 14.96 6.32 19.06
C PHE A 74 16.36 5.71 19.23
N GLY A 75 16.76 4.83 18.31
CA GLY A 75 18.08 4.21 18.32
C GLY A 75 19.19 5.26 18.22
N ARG A 76 19.06 6.23 17.32
CA ARG A 76 20.02 7.35 17.21
C ARG A 76 20.06 8.19 18.47
N PHE A 77 18.90 8.56 19.01
CA PHE A 77 18.83 9.30 20.27
C PHE A 77 19.56 8.58 21.41
N ARG A 78 19.37 7.26 21.54
CA ARG A 78 19.91 6.50 22.68
C ARG A 78 21.36 6.05 22.50
N PHE A 79 21.76 5.68 21.29
CA PHE A 79 23.05 5.04 21.02
C PHE A 79 24.06 5.96 20.32
N MET A 80 23.61 7.03 19.64
CA MET A 80 24.49 7.93 18.89
C MET A 80 24.70 9.29 19.55
N ALA A 81 24.37 9.42 20.84
CA ALA A 81 24.62 10.61 21.66
C ALA A 81 24.06 11.94 21.07
N GLU A 82 22.93 11.89 20.35
CA GLU A 82 22.19 13.06 19.86
C GLU A 82 21.59 13.95 20.97
N GLN A 83 21.90 13.65 22.23
CA GLN A 83 21.48 14.42 23.39
C GLN A 83 22.03 15.86 23.36
N GLY A 84 23.07 16.14 22.57
CA GLY A 84 23.66 17.48 22.41
C GLY A 84 24.16 17.83 21.00
N LEU A 85 23.74 17.11 19.96
CA LEU A 85 24.15 17.43 18.59
C LEU A 85 23.39 18.66 18.04
N PRO A 86 24.05 19.52 17.24
CA PRO A 86 23.40 20.65 16.58
C PRO A 86 22.27 20.17 15.65
N PRO A 87 21.34 21.08 15.25
CA PRO A 87 20.25 20.75 14.34
C PRO A 87 20.77 19.98 13.12
N GLU A 88 20.16 18.84 12.83
CA GLU A 88 20.62 17.99 11.72
C GLU A 88 20.53 18.74 10.40
N THR A 89 21.58 18.62 9.58
CA THR A 89 21.53 19.12 8.22
C THR A 89 20.57 18.27 7.39
N ASP A 90 20.07 18.89 6.33
CA ASP A 90 19.04 18.33 5.46
C ASP A 90 19.41 16.95 4.87
N THR A 91 20.67 16.79 4.47
CA THR A 91 21.22 15.53 3.98
C THR A 91 21.25 14.45 5.07
N THR A 92 21.48 14.83 6.32
CA THR A 92 21.50 13.91 7.47
C THR A 92 20.09 13.36 7.74
N ILE A 93 19.06 14.20 7.63
CA ILE A 93 17.68 13.78 7.85
C ILE A 93 17.21 12.85 6.72
N TRP A 94 17.35 13.24 5.46
CA TRP A 94 16.86 12.44 4.34
C TRP A 94 17.65 11.15 4.15
N LEU A 95 18.98 11.23 4.10
CA LEU A 95 19.81 10.08 3.77
C LEU A 95 20.02 9.16 4.98
N GLN A 96 20.31 9.70 6.16
CA GLN A 96 20.62 8.86 7.32
C GLN A 96 19.34 8.41 8.04
N ASN A 97 18.42 9.32 8.40
CA ASN A 97 17.17 8.89 9.05
C ASN A 97 16.26 8.18 8.04
N GLY A 98 15.96 8.83 6.91
CA GLY A 98 15.08 8.28 5.89
C GLY A 98 15.63 7.00 5.28
N GLY A 99 16.90 6.99 4.87
CA GLY A 99 17.53 5.82 4.27
C GLY A 99 17.64 4.62 5.22
N ALA A 100 18.10 4.83 6.46
CA ALA A 100 18.18 3.74 7.44
C ALA A 100 16.78 3.23 7.81
N ALA A 101 15.79 4.12 7.95
CA ALA A 101 14.41 3.73 8.21
C ALA A 101 13.80 2.95 7.05
N ALA A 102 14.05 3.35 5.81
CA ALA A 102 13.59 2.63 4.62
C ALA A 102 14.20 1.21 4.56
N LEU A 103 15.52 1.08 4.79
CA LEU A 103 16.18 -0.23 4.84
C LEU A 103 15.60 -1.11 5.95
N LEU A 104 15.46 -0.57 7.17
CA LEU A 104 14.87 -1.30 8.29
C LEU A 104 13.42 -1.71 7.99
N ALA A 105 12.62 -0.80 7.43
CA ALA A 105 11.23 -1.04 7.08
C ALA A 105 11.10 -2.15 6.02
N LEU A 106 11.99 -2.17 5.01
CA LEU A 106 12.01 -3.23 4.00
C LEU A 106 12.40 -4.58 4.62
N VAL A 107 13.38 -4.63 5.53
CA VAL A 107 13.72 -5.86 6.26
C VAL A 107 12.53 -6.35 7.07
N LEU A 108 11.87 -5.47 7.83
CA LEU A 108 10.67 -5.80 8.60
C LEU A 108 9.52 -6.28 7.69
N ALA A 109 9.32 -5.63 6.55
CA ALA A 109 8.32 -6.03 5.57
C ALA A 109 8.57 -7.44 5.04
N MET A 110 9.83 -7.82 4.78
CA MET A 110 10.19 -9.16 4.33
C MET A 110 9.97 -10.22 5.42
N VAL A 111 10.31 -9.91 6.67
CA VAL A 111 10.09 -10.78 7.84
C VAL A 111 8.58 -10.99 8.07
N LEU A 112 7.78 -9.94 7.93
CA LEU A 112 6.32 -9.96 8.11
C LEU A 112 5.56 -10.50 6.88
N GLY A 113 6.25 -10.89 5.80
CA GLY A 113 5.63 -11.45 4.61
C GLY A 113 4.93 -10.43 3.70
N LEU A 114 5.20 -9.13 3.86
CA LEU A 114 4.66 -8.04 3.04
C LEU A 114 5.39 -7.91 1.69
N ARG A 115 5.47 -9.02 0.93
CA ARG A 115 6.30 -9.13 -0.29
C ARG A 115 5.72 -8.53 -1.57
N SER A 116 4.45 -8.12 -1.57
CA SER A 116 3.84 -7.53 -2.78
C SER A 116 4.43 -6.15 -3.06
N PRO A 117 4.74 -5.81 -4.32
CA PRO A 117 5.28 -4.49 -4.68
C PRO A 117 4.43 -3.34 -4.12
N PHE A 118 3.10 -3.46 -4.20
CA PHE A 118 2.19 -2.46 -3.66
C PHE A 118 2.32 -2.30 -2.14
N ARG A 119 2.45 -3.40 -1.39
CA ARG A 119 2.65 -3.36 0.07
C ARG A 119 4.00 -2.76 0.44
N LEU A 120 5.05 -3.10 -0.31
CA LEU A 120 6.37 -2.49 -0.11
C LEU A 120 6.35 -0.98 -0.36
N LEU A 121 5.62 -0.51 -1.38
CA LEU A 121 5.40 0.92 -1.60
C LEU A 121 4.63 1.56 -0.44
N CYS A 122 3.61 0.91 0.11
CA CYS A 122 2.92 1.40 1.31
C CYS A 122 3.87 1.46 2.52
N VAL A 123 4.77 0.48 2.70
CA VAL A 123 5.78 0.52 3.76
C VAL A 123 6.69 1.72 3.61
N LEU A 124 7.22 1.97 2.41
CA LEU A 124 8.05 3.14 2.13
C LEU A 124 7.27 4.45 2.28
N GLY A 125 5.99 4.47 1.89
CA GLY A 125 5.08 5.59 2.13
C GLY A 125 4.90 5.87 3.61
N GLY A 126 4.84 4.84 4.46
CA GLY A 126 4.79 4.97 5.91
C GLY A 126 6.04 5.65 6.49
N VAL A 127 7.23 5.30 5.97
CA VAL A 127 8.48 5.98 6.33
C VAL A 127 8.43 7.45 5.94
N ALA A 128 8.01 7.76 4.70
CA ALA A 128 7.93 9.14 4.21
C ALA A 128 6.93 9.98 5.02
N LEU A 129 5.74 9.45 5.31
CA LEU A 129 4.73 10.12 6.12
C LEU A 129 5.23 10.37 7.55
N ALA A 130 5.86 9.37 8.17
CA ALA A 130 6.43 9.53 9.49
C ALA A 130 7.52 10.61 9.47
N MET A 131 8.44 10.58 8.52
CA MET A 131 9.49 11.59 8.41
C MET A 131 8.93 13.01 8.21
N ALA A 132 7.90 13.17 7.38
CA ALA A 132 7.27 14.46 7.15
C ALA A 132 6.45 14.98 8.36
N GLY A 133 5.91 14.08 9.19
CA GLY A 133 4.96 14.42 10.25
C GLY A 133 5.39 14.14 11.69
N PHE A 134 6.57 13.56 11.93
CA PHE A 134 6.97 13.10 13.26
C PHE A 134 7.02 14.23 14.29
N HIS A 135 7.49 15.42 13.92
CA HIS A 135 7.51 16.57 14.82
C HIS A 135 6.11 17.05 15.20
N ASN A 136 5.10 16.85 14.35
CA ASN A 136 3.71 17.15 14.73
C ASN A 136 3.19 16.19 15.81
N LEU A 137 3.61 14.92 15.78
CA LEU A 137 3.30 13.98 16.88
C LEU A 137 3.94 14.42 18.20
N VAL A 138 5.15 14.99 18.13
CA VAL A 138 5.84 15.56 19.31
C VAL A 138 5.11 16.80 19.83
N HIS A 139 4.57 17.65 18.96
CA HIS A 139 3.74 18.79 19.36
C HIS A 139 2.40 18.35 19.97
N LEU A 140 1.80 17.29 19.45
CA LEU A 140 0.50 16.79 19.90
C LEU A 140 0.59 16.05 21.24
N TYR A 141 1.67 15.31 21.47
CA TYR A 141 1.85 14.48 22.67
C TYR A 141 3.22 14.69 23.35
N PRO A 142 3.58 15.93 23.75
CA PRO A 142 4.91 16.26 24.24
C PRO A 142 5.31 15.45 25.48
N ASP A 143 4.38 15.23 26.41
CA ASP A 143 4.65 14.50 27.65
C ASP A 143 4.96 13.02 27.42
N THR A 144 4.31 12.40 26.43
CA THR A 144 4.58 11.01 26.02
C THR A 144 5.97 10.91 25.42
N PHE A 145 6.34 11.85 24.54
CA PHE A 145 7.67 11.86 23.92
C PHE A 145 8.77 12.23 24.91
N ALA A 146 8.49 13.07 25.92
CA ALA A 146 9.46 13.44 26.95
C ALA A 146 9.90 12.23 27.80
N GLN A 147 9.00 11.25 28.02
CA GLN A 147 9.33 10.00 28.71
C GLN A 147 10.29 9.12 27.90
N VAL A 148 10.26 9.21 26.57
CA VAL A 148 11.06 8.36 25.66
C VAL A 148 12.36 9.04 25.25
N PHE A 149 12.32 10.34 24.96
CA PHE A 149 13.41 11.11 24.34
C PHE A 149 14.00 12.21 25.23
N SER A 150 13.55 12.39 26.48
CA SER A 150 13.85 13.52 27.39
C SER A 150 13.07 14.83 27.11
N PRO A 151 12.74 15.61 28.16
CA PRO A 151 12.12 16.93 28.01
C PRO A 151 12.95 17.90 27.17
N GLU A 152 14.27 17.88 27.29
CA GLU A 152 15.17 18.80 26.60
C GLU A 152 15.13 18.58 25.08
N TRP A 153 15.10 17.32 24.65
CA TRP A 153 14.96 16.99 23.23
C TRP A 153 13.61 17.44 22.68
N VAL A 154 12.51 17.20 23.42
CA VAL A 154 11.16 17.63 23.01
C VAL A 154 11.12 19.14 22.84
N SER A 155 11.67 19.90 23.79
CA SER A 155 11.75 21.36 23.68
C SER A 155 12.56 21.79 22.45
N ARG A 156 13.69 21.15 22.16
CA ARG A 156 14.47 21.45 20.94
C ARG A 156 13.66 21.20 19.67
N VAL A 157 12.97 20.06 19.57
CA VAL A 157 12.15 19.73 18.40
C VAL A 157 11.06 20.79 18.22
N ARG A 158 10.34 21.14 19.29
CA ARG A 158 9.26 22.12 19.24
C ARG A 158 9.72 23.55 18.93
N LEU A 159 10.95 23.91 19.30
CA LEU A 159 11.57 25.18 18.93
C LEU A 159 12.08 25.18 17.47
N SER A 160 12.59 24.05 17.00
CA SER A 160 13.14 23.92 15.65
C SER A 160 12.09 23.77 14.55
N ALA A 161 10.94 23.17 14.87
CA ALA A 161 9.88 22.83 13.93
C ALA A 161 8.57 23.48 14.37
N PRO A 162 7.96 24.35 13.54
CA PRO A 162 6.62 24.87 13.82
C PRO A 162 5.59 23.75 13.92
N ASN A 163 4.55 23.96 14.73
CA ASN A 163 3.38 23.09 14.70
C ASN A 163 2.67 23.21 13.34
N GLU A 164 1.91 22.18 12.95
CA GLU A 164 1.16 22.15 11.69
C GLU A 164 2.04 22.42 10.47
N SER A 165 3.23 21.84 10.47
CA SER A 165 4.18 21.94 9.36
C SER A 165 4.66 20.57 8.91
N TRP A 166 5.27 20.51 7.74
CA TRP A 166 5.98 19.33 7.26
C TRP A 166 7.36 19.72 6.75
N LEU A 167 8.31 18.79 6.87
CA LEU A 167 9.68 19.02 6.42
C LEU A 167 9.80 18.73 4.92
N TYR A 168 10.18 19.73 4.14
CA TYR A 168 10.46 19.61 2.72
C TYR A 168 11.79 20.27 2.38
N MET A 169 12.76 19.48 1.91
CA MET A 169 14.09 20.00 1.50
C MET A 169 14.66 20.98 2.53
N GLY A 170 14.65 20.58 3.81
CA GLY A 170 15.29 21.33 4.89
C GLY A 170 14.48 22.47 5.45
N GLU A 171 13.34 22.76 4.86
CA GLU A 171 12.46 23.84 5.26
C GLU A 171 11.14 23.28 5.77
N PHE A 172 10.66 23.85 6.88
CA PHE A 172 9.30 23.60 7.33
C PHE A 172 8.33 24.39 6.47
N LYS A 173 7.42 23.68 5.81
CA LYS A 173 6.30 24.27 5.08
C LYS A 173 5.02 24.09 5.90
N PRO A 174 4.13 25.10 5.94
CA PRO A 174 2.82 24.91 6.55
C PRO A 174 2.03 23.81 5.80
N PHE A 175 1.09 23.17 6.49
CA PHE A 175 0.11 22.29 5.85
C PHE A 175 -0.87 23.06 4.95
#